data_AF-A0A257PF36-F1
#
_entry.id   AF-A0A257PF36-F1
#
_cell.length_a   1.000
_cell.length_b   1.000
_cell.length_c   1.000
_cell.angle_alpha   90.00
_cell.angle_beta   90.00
_cell.angle_gamma   90.00
#
_symmetry.space_group_name_H-M   'P 1'
#
loop_
_entity.id
_entity.type
_entity.pdbx_description
1 polymer ?
#
loop_
_entity_poly.entity_id
_entity_poly.type
_entity_poly.pdbx_seq_one_letter_code
_entity_poly.pdbx_strand_id
1 'polypeptide(L)'
;MPRPPPIVPRFYPPDPPRPPARVRRAAAPARRGGTAPAAATQGERSRRKRVLLWLLRWGFIASVWGILAVGVMVLWFARDLPRPESALDATRRPSLTLLDRSGRVVAAYGDLVGEKLRLKDLPPTLPAAVVAVEDRRFWHHPGVDVLGMLRAAVVNLTAGRVVQGGSTLTQQVAKTLFLSNARTIKRKVQELLLTLWLEHHFTKREILEIYLNRVYLGAGAWGVDAAARVYFGVSARHVTLAQAAVLAGLPRAPSRFNPRV
;
A
#
# COMPACT_ATOMS: atom_id res chain seq x y z
N MET A 1 -86.10 30.17 -76.88
CA MET A 1 -84.79 30.68 -77.30
C MET A 1 -84.88 32.20 -77.48
N PRO A 2 -83.84 33.00 -77.27
CA PRO A 2 -82.77 33.00 -76.25
C PRO A 2 -82.89 34.23 -75.31
N ARG A 3 -82.17 34.20 -74.18
CA ARG A 3 -82.07 35.29 -73.18
C ARG A 3 -81.05 36.36 -73.61
N PRO A 4 -81.30 37.65 -73.32
CA PRO A 4 -80.31 38.71 -73.49
C PRO A 4 -79.29 38.72 -72.33
N PRO A 5 -78.04 39.14 -72.58
CA PRO A 5 -77.02 39.33 -71.54
C PRO A 5 -77.24 40.65 -70.75
N PRO A 6 -76.79 40.72 -69.48
CA PRO A 6 -77.11 41.81 -68.57
C PRO A 6 -76.14 43.01 -68.63
N ILE A 7 -76.66 44.15 -68.18
CA ILE A 7 -76.14 45.52 -68.32
C ILE A 7 -75.66 46.05 -66.95
N VAL A 8 -74.35 46.39 -66.88
CA VAL A 8 -73.61 47.41 -66.06
C VAL A 8 -73.87 47.48 -64.52
N PRO A 9 -73.16 48.30 -63.68
CA PRO A 9 -72.24 49.42 -63.93
C PRO A 9 -70.88 49.40 -63.19
N ARG A 10 -69.93 50.19 -63.72
CA ARG A 10 -68.61 50.50 -63.14
C ARG A 10 -68.78 51.51 -62.00
N PHE A 11 -68.44 51.10 -60.77
CA PHE A 11 -68.31 51.99 -59.62
C PHE A 11 -66.83 52.35 -59.41
N TYR A 12 -66.49 53.65 -59.45
CA TYR A 12 -65.25 54.15 -58.87
C TYR A 12 -65.47 54.38 -57.37
N PRO A 13 -64.57 53.91 -56.48
CA PRO A 13 -64.64 54.25 -55.07
C PRO A 13 -64.24 55.72 -54.82
N PRO A 14 -64.85 56.39 -53.82
CA PRO A 14 -64.54 57.78 -53.46
C PRO A 14 -63.16 57.92 -52.79
N ASP A 15 -62.51 59.07 -53.01
CA ASP A 15 -61.23 59.41 -52.39
C ASP A 15 -61.34 59.48 -50.85
N PRO A 16 -60.34 58.97 -50.11
CA PRO A 16 -60.34 59.03 -48.65
C PRO A 16 -60.04 60.46 -48.12
N PRO A 17 -60.63 60.84 -46.96
CA PRO A 17 -60.46 62.16 -46.36
C PRO A 17 -59.04 62.36 -45.78
N ARG A 18 -58.52 63.60 -45.81
CA ARG A 18 -57.26 64.00 -45.16
C ARG A 18 -57.45 64.35 -43.67
N PRO A 19 -56.58 63.84 -42.79
CA PRO A 19 -56.35 64.48 -41.47
C PRO A 19 -54.85 64.55 -41.10
N PRO A 20 -54.48 65.19 -39.97
CA PRO A 20 -54.23 66.61 -39.78
C PRO A 20 -52.72 66.97 -39.71
N ALA A 21 -52.44 68.25 -39.44
CA ALA A 21 -51.13 68.91 -39.44
C ALA A 21 -50.00 68.23 -38.64
N ARG A 22 -48.76 68.42 -39.13
CA ARG A 22 -47.50 68.05 -38.49
C ARG A 22 -47.45 68.47 -37.03
N VAL A 23 -47.33 67.49 -36.14
CA VAL A 23 -46.79 67.68 -34.79
C VAL A 23 -45.30 67.36 -34.83
N ARG A 24 -44.48 68.35 -34.44
CA ARG A 24 -43.03 68.22 -34.21
C ARG A 24 -42.74 66.97 -33.39
N ARG A 25 -41.90 66.06 -33.90
CA ARG A 25 -41.17 65.12 -33.05
C ARG A 25 -40.26 65.95 -32.14
N ALA A 26 -40.70 66.19 -30.92
CA ALA A 26 -39.80 66.52 -29.83
C ALA A 26 -38.89 65.31 -29.59
N ALA A 27 -37.59 65.56 -29.60
CA ALA A 27 -36.60 64.61 -29.11
C ALA A 27 -36.98 64.23 -27.66
N ALA A 28 -37.25 62.95 -27.44
CA ALA A 28 -37.43 62.38 -26.10
C ALA A 28 -36.17 61.58 -25.72
N PRO A 29 -35.86 61.50 -24.42
CA PRO A 29 -34.51 61.68 -23.91
C PRO A 29 -33.67 60.40 -23.93
N ALA A 30 -32.35 60.60 -23.87
CA ALA A 30 -31.36 59.56 -23.62
C ALA A 30 -31.77 58.71 -22.40
N ARG A 31 -32.32 57.53 -22.65
CA ARG A 31 -32.46 56.50 -21.62
C ARG A 31 -31.08 55.87 -21.40
N ARG A 32 -30.38 56.42 -20.40
CA ARG A 32 -29.40 55.67 -19.58
C ARG A 32 -30.08 54.38 -19.12
N GLY A 33 -29.57 53.24 -19.55
CA GLY A 33 -30.20 51.95 -19.27
C GLY A 33 -29.23 50.77 -19.39
N GLY A 34 -28.40 50.60 -18.37
CA GLY A 34 -28.04 49.27 -17.87
C GLY A 34 -27.02 48.45 -18.65
N THR A 35 -25.74 48.82 -18.61
CA THR A 35 -24.67 47.81 -18.63
C THR A 35 -24.55 47.19 -17.22
N ALA A 36 -25.17 46.02 -17.01
CA ALA A 36 -24.66 44.88 -16.21
C ALA A 36 -25.77 43.85 -15.99
N PRO A 37 -25.47 42.54 -16.15
CA PRO A 37 -25.01 41.80 -14.99
C PRO A 37 -23.79 40.93 -15.29
N ALA A 38 -22.63 41.55 -15.55
CA ALA A 38 -21.35 40.83 -15.48
C ALA A 38 -20.81 40.72 -14.05
N ALA A 39 -21.40 41.43 -13.08
CA ALA A 39 -20.91 41.51 -11.70
C ALA A 39 -21.29 40.30 -10.82
N ALA A 40 -22.38 39.59 -11.12
CA ALA A 40 -22.85 38.46 -10.30
C ALA A 40 -21.92 37.23 -10.40
N THR A 41 -21.28 37.01 -11.55
CA THR A 41 -20.37 35.88 -11.77
C THR A 41 -18.95 36.12 -11.25
N GLN A 42 -18.55 37.39 -11.07
CA GLN A 42 -17.24 37.74 -10.49
C GLN A 42 -17.23 37.58 -8.95
N GLY A 43 -18.33 37.91 -8.26
CA GLY A 43 -18.47 37.77 -6.81
C GLY A 43 -18.46 36.32 -6.32
N GLU A 44 -19.17 35.42 -7.01
CA GLU A 44 -19.18 33.99 -6.68
C GLU A 44 -17.85 33.30 -6.96
N ARG A 45 -17.17 33.64 -8.09
CA ARG A 45 -15.82 33.14 -8.39
C ARG A 45 -14.80 33.60 -7.34
N SER A 46 -14.90 34.82 -6.82
CA SER A 46 -14.06 35.34 -5.73
C SER A 46 -14.32 34.65 -4.39
N ARG A 47 -15.59 34.35 -4.07
CA ARG A 47 -15.98 33.66 -2.83
C ARG A 47 -15.57 32.18 -2.85
N ARG A 48 -15.76 31.46 -3.96
CA ARG A 48 -15.30 30.07 -4.14
C ARG A 48 -13.78 29.96 -4.09
N LYS A 49 -13.05 30.90 -4.71
CA LYS A 49 -11.58 30.97 -4.60
C LYS A 49 -11.11 31.23 -3.17
N ARG A 50 -11.79 32.11 -2.42
CA ARG A 50 -11.50 32.35 -0.99
C ARG A 50 -11.74 31.13 -0.12
N VAL A 51 -12.85 30.42 -0.34
CA VAL A 51 -13.14 29.17 0.39
C VAL A 51 -12.13 28.08 0.04
N LEU A 52 -11.78 27.92 -1.23
CA LEU A 52 -10.76 26.96 -1.66
C LEU A 52 -9.38 27.28 -1.07
N LEU A 53 -8.94 28.55 -1.12
CA LEU A 53 -7.67 28.99 -0.53
C LEU A 53 -7.66 28.83 1.00
N TRP A 54 -8.81 29.06 1.66
CA TRP A 54 -8.97 28.81 3.08
C TRP A 54 -8.84 27.31 3.41
N LEU A 55 -9.52 26.44 2.65
CA LEU A 55 -9.42 24.98 2.79
C LEU A 55 -8.00 24.48 2.52
N LEU A 56 -7.33 24.98 1.48
CA LEU A 56 -5.94 24.64 1.16
C LEU A 56 -4.99 25.09 2.27
N ARG A 57 -5.17 26.31 2.81
CA ARG A 57 -4.34 26.84 3.91
C ARG A 57 -4.51 26.01 5.17
N TRP A 58 -5.74 25.70 5.56
CA TRP A 58 -6.01 24.86 6.74
C TRP A 58 -5.59 23.41 6.52
N GLY A 59 -5.75 22.87 5.31
CA GLY A 59 -5.23 21.57 4.92
C GLY A 59 -3.71 21.51 5.03
N PHE A 60 -3.01 22.56 4.58
CA PHE A 60 -1.56 22.67 4.72
C PHE A 60 -1.15 22.75 6.20
N ILE A 61 -1.78 23.63 6.98
CA ILE A 61 -1.52 23.73 8.43
C ILE A 61 -1.76 22.39 9.13
N ALA A 62 -2.88 21.72 8.84
CA ALA A 62 -3.19 20.41 9.40
C ALA A 62 -2.16 19.35 8.99
N SER A 63 -1.65 19.39 7.75
CA SER A 63 -0.59 18.47 7.30
C SER A 63 0.73 18.71 8.03
N VAL A 64 1.11 19.96 8.29
CA VAL A 64 2.33 20.31 9.04
C VAL A 64 2.23 19.81 10.48
N TRP A 65 1.10 20.08 11.15
CA TRP A 65 0.86 19.56 12.51
C TRP A 65 0.77 18.04 12.53
N GLY A 66 0.18 17.42 11.51
CA GLY A 66 0.13 15.96 11.35
C GLY A 66 1.52 15.35 11.22
N ILE A 67 2.38 15.92 10.38
CA ILE A 67 3.79 15.49 10.22
C ILE A 67 4.54 15.67 11.54
N LEU A 68 4.37 16.81 12.22
CA LEU A 68 5.00 17.05 13.52
C LEU A 68 4.56 16.04 14.57
N ALA A 69 3.25 15.76 14.67
CA ALA A 69 2.71 14.76 15.58
C ALA A 69 3.26 13.35 15.29
N VAL A 70 3.34 12.96 14.01
CA VAL A 70 3.96 11.70 13.60
C VAL A 70 5.45 11.68 13.96
N GLY A 71 6.17 12.77 13.74
CA GLY A 71 7.59 12.89 14.11
C GLY A 71 7.81 12.72 15.61
N VAL A 72 7.01 13.41 16.45
CA VAL A 72 7.04 13.26 17.91
C VAL A 72 6.70 11.83 18.32
N MET A 73 5.69 11.23 17.70
CA MET A 73 5.30 9.84 17.95
C MET A 73 6.42 8.85 17.61
N VAL A 74 7.09 9.03 16.47
CA VAL A 74 8.24 8.21 16.07
C VAL A 74 9.39 8.37 17.05
N LEU A 75 9.74 9.61 17.42
CA LEU A 75 10.78 9.88 18.42
C LEU A 75 10.44 9.26 19.79
N TRP A 76 9.18 9.34 20.21
CA TRP A 76 8.71 8.74 21.46
C TRP A 76 8.88 7.21 21.44
N PHE A 77 8.44 6.54 20.36
CA PHE A 77 8.61 5.08 20.23
C PHE A 77 10.07 4.65 20.01
N ALA A 78 10.91 5.53 19.42
CA ALA A 78 12.32 5.28 19.18
C ALA A 78 13.15 5.28 20.48
N ARG A 79 12.71 5.98 21.54
CA ARG A 79 13.41 5.95 22.83
C ARG A 79 13.42 4.56 23.48
N ASP A 80 12.38 3.77 23.21
CA ASP A 80 12.24 2.41 23.73
C ASP A 80 12.69 1.34 22.72
N LEU A 81 13.52 1.71 21.73
CA LEU A 81 13.96 0.76 20.72
C LEU A 81 14.90 -0.28 21.35
N PRO A 82 14.67 -1.59 21.12
CA PRO A 82 15.62 -2.62 21.52
C PRO A 82 17.00 -2.33 20.92
N ARG A 83 18.07 -2.52 21.69
CA ARG A 83 19.45 -2.37 21.20
C ARG A 83 19.74 -3.45 20.15
N PRO A 84 19.93 -3.09 18.87
CA PRO A 84 20.08 -4.08 17.80
C PRO A 84 21.32 -4.97 17.96
N GLU A 85 22.39 -4.43 18.52
CA GLU A 85 23.69 -5.10 18.64
C GLU A 85 23.57 -6.32 19.55
N SER A 86 22.94 -6.17 20.72
CA SER A 86 22.74 -7.27 21.67
C SER A 86 21.81 -8.37 21.16
N ALA A 87 20.90 -8.05 20.23
CA ALA A 87 19.90 -9.00 19.75
C ALA A 87 20.40 -9.82 18.54
N LEU A 88 21.49 -9.41 17.90
CA LEU A 88 22.22 -10.28 16.98
C LEU A 88 22.94 -11.40 17.74
N ASP A 89 23.43 -11.10 18.94
CA ASP A 89 24.19 -12.00 19.82
C ASP A 89 23.32 -12.84 20.78
N ALA A 90 22.04 -12.49 20.93
CA ALA A 90 21.11 -13.21 21.79
C ALA A 90 21.04 -14.71 21.41
N THR A 91 21.68 -15.53 22.23
CA THR A 91 21.72 -16.99 22.13
C THR A 91 20.31 -17.55 22.32
N ARG A 92 19.89 -18.45 21.41
CA ARG A 92 18.55 -19.04 21.43
C ARG A 92 18.34 -19.91 22.67
N ARG A 93 17.07 -20.19 22.98
CA ARG A 93 16.71 -21.13 24.04
C ARG A 93 17.31 -22.52 23.73
N PRO A 94 17.89 -23.21 24.71
CA PRO A 94 18.46 -24.55 24.50
C PRO A 94 17.38 -25.55 24.05
N SER A 95 17.75 -26.48 23.18
CA SER A 95 16.89 -27.57 22.71
C SER A 95 17.31 -28.91 23.30
N LEU A 96 16.34 -29.76 23.65
CA LEU A 96 16.53 -31.14 24.04
C LEU A 96 16.21 -32.04 22.84
N THR A 97 17.17 -32.87 22.41
CA THR A 97 16.94 -33.88 21.36
C THR A 97 17.06 -35.27 21.98
N LEU A 98 15.97 -36.05 21.95
CA LEU A 98 15.94 -37.44 22.38
C LEU A 98 16.34 -38.34 21.20
N LEU A 99 17.37 -39.15 21.40
CA LEU A 99 17.87 -40.12 20.42
C LEU A 99 17.50 -41.54 20.86
N ASP A 100 17.25 -42.43 19.90
CA ASP A 100 17.17 -43.86 20.17
C ASP A 100 18.57 -44.49 20.30
N ARG A 101 18.62 -45.79 20.64
CA ARG A 101 19.87 -46.57 20.74
C ARG A 101 20.70 -46.63 19.44
N SER A 102 20.10 -46.31 18.29
CA SER A 102 20.75 -46.27 16.99
C SER A 102 21.18 -44.85 16.58
N GLY A 103 20.99 -43.86 17.46
CA GLY A 103 21.32 -42.46 17.22
C GLY A 103 20.30 -41.70 16.37
N ARG A 104 19.09 -42.26 16.14
CA ARG A 104 18.03 -41.57 15.39
C ARG A 104 17.22 -40.67 16.31
N VAL A 105 16.84 -39.49 15.81
CA VAL A 105 16.02 -38.53 16.56
C VAL A 105 14.60 -39.06 16.74
N VAL A 106 14.20 -39.31 17.99
CA VAL A 106 12.87 -39.76 18.39
C VAL A 106 11.94 -38.58 18.64
N ALA A 107 12.43 -37.58 19.37
CA ALA A 107 11.68 -36.37 19.67
C ALA A 107 12.64 -35.22 19.95
N ALA A 108 12.20 -33.99 19.69
CA ALA A 108 12.93 -32.81 20.09
C ALA A 108 11.99 -31.79 20.71
N TYR A 109 12.44 -31.20 21.81
CA TYR A 109 11.72 -30.18 22.57
C TYR A 109 12.53 -28.89 22.59
N GLY A 110 11.85 -27.77 22.32
CA GLY A 110 12.50 -26.47 22.19
C GLY A 110 12.83 -26.11 20.74
N ASP A 111 13.69 -25.10 20.57
CA ASP A 111 14.01 -24.53 19.27
C ASP A 111 15.02 -25.39 18.53
N LEU A 112 14.59 -26.16 17.53
CA LEU A 112 15.49 -26.91 16.65
C LEU A 112 16.25 -25.94 15.75
N VAL A 113 17.56 -25.90 15.93
CA VAL A 113 18.47 -25.07 15.15
C VAL A 113 19.34 -25.97 14.27
N GLY A 114 19.32 -25.73 12.97
CA GLY A 114 20.19 -26.40 12.02
C GLY A 114 21.58 -25.75 12.00
N GLU A 115 22.40 -26.16 11.05
CA GLU A 115 23.67 -25.48 10.81
C GLU A 115 23.43 -24.03 10.37
N LYS A 116 24.29 -23.11 10.82
CA LYS A 116 24.32 -21.75 10.28
C LYS A 116 24.95 -21.80 8.89
N LEU A 117 24.11 -21.73 7.86
CA LEU A 117 24.54 -21.82 6.47
C LEU A 117 24.71 -20.44 5.87
N ARG A 118 25.76 -20.26 5.05
CA ARG A 118 25.92 -19.03 4.28
C ARG A 118 25.03 -19.08 3.05
N LEU A 119 24.65 -17.93 2.51
CA LEU A 119 23.82 -17.89 1.30
C LEU A 119 24.47 -18.64 0.11
N LYS A 120 25.80 -18.62 0.04
CA LYS A 120 26.59 -19.34 -0.98
C LYS A 120 26.61 -20.86 -0.82
N ASP A 121 26.26 -21.36 0.37
CA ASP A 121 26.23 -22.77 0.69
C ASP A 121 24.92 -23.44 0.24
N LEU A 122 23.91 -22.64 -0.06
CA LEU A 122 22.57 -23.08 -0.41
C LEU A 122 22.42 -23.26 -1.92
N PRO A 123 21.60 -24.22 -2.37
CA PRO A 123 21.26 -24.33 -3.77
C PRO A 123 20.55 -23.04 -4.21
N PRO A 124 20.89 -22.45 -5.38
CA PRO A 124 20.33 -21.16 -5.81
C PRO A 124 18.79 -21.11 -5.87
N THR A 125 18.17 -22.28 -6.06
CA THR A 125 16.72 -22.45 -6.11
C THR A 125 16.04 -22.13 -4.78
N LEU A 126 16.68 -22.39 -3.63
CA LEU A 126 16.06 -22.18 -2.32
C LEU A 126 15.90 -20.68 -1.98
N PRO A 127 16.96 -19.85 -2.00
CA PRO A 127 16.80 -18.41 -1.79
C PRO A 127 15.88 -17.76 -2.83
N ALA A 128 15.97 -18.20 -4.10
CA ALA A 128 15.11 -17.70 -5.17
C ALA A 128 13.62 -18.00 -4.91
N ALA A 129 13.29 -19.22 -4.47
CA ALA A 129 11.92 -19.59 -4.12
C ALA A 129 11.39 -18.75 -2.95
N VAL A 130 12.19 -18.54 -1.91
CA VAL A 130 11.81 -17.71 -0.75
C VAL A 130 11.54 -16.26 -1.17
N VAL A 131 12.46 -15.66 -1.95
CA VAL A 131 12.26 -14.30 -2.49
C VAL A 131 11.01 -14.24 -3.38
N ALA A 132 10.76 -15.24 -4.22
CA ALA A 132 9.61 -15.25 -5.11
C ALA A 132 8.26 -15.33 -4.36
N VAL A 133 8.21 -16.02 -3.21
CA VAL A 133 7.00 -16.20 -2.41
C VAL A 133 6.77 -15.04 -1.44
N GLU A 134 7.81 -14.65 -0.69
CA GLU A 134 7.69 -13.69 0.41
C GLU A 134 7.85 -12.25 -0.04
N ASP A 135 8.78 -11.96 -0.97
CA ASP A 135 9.14 -10.60 -1.33
C ASP A 135 9.76 -10.51 -2.73
N ARG A 136 8.91 -10.53 -3.77
CA ARG A 136 9.33 -10.57 -5.18
C ARG A 136 10.24 -9.40 -5.60
N ARG A 137 10.23 -8.30 -4.86
CA ARG A 137 11.03 -7.11 -5.14
C ARG A 137 12.15 -6.87 -4.14
N PHE A 138 12.47 -7.87 -3.32
CA PHE A 138 13.48 -7.80 -2.27
C PHE A 138 14.76 -7.04 -2.67
N TRP A 139 15.26 -7.30 -3.87
CA TRP A 139 16.50 -6.71 -4.41
C TRP A 139 16.38 -5.23 -4.83
N HIS A 140 15.17 -4.68 -4.95
CA HIS A 140 14.90 -3.38 -5.58
C HIS A 140 14.39 -2.32 -4.60
N HIS A 141 14.05 -2.67 -3.36
CA HIS A 141 13.57 -1.70 -2.36
C HIS A 141 14.52 -1.63 -1.16
N PRO A 142 14.60 -0.48 -0.47
CA PRO A 142 15.44 -0.31 0.72
C PRO A 142 14.72 -0.80 1.99
N GLY A 143 14.42 -2.09 2.02
CA GLY A 143 13.77 -2.77 3.16
C GLY A 143 12.26 -2.53 3.30
N VAL A 144 11.69 -1.48 2.71
CA VAL A 144 10.24 -1.25 2.67
C VAL A 144 9.75 -1.14 1.24
N ASP A 145 8.82 -2.00 0.84
CA ASP A 145 8.23 -1.97 -0.49
C ASP A 145 6.94 -1.14 -0.51
N VAL A 146 7.07 0.17 -0.74
CA VAL A 146 5.93 1.10 -0.81
C VAL A 146 4.94 0.70 -1.89
N LEU A 147 5.45 0.39 -3.09
CA LEU A 147 4.61 -0.06 -4.20
C LEU A 147 3.92 -1.39 -3.87
N GLY A 148 4.56 -2.25 -3.08
CA GLY A 148 4.08 -3.58 -2.71
C GLY A 148 2.96 -3.48 -1.68
N MET A 149 3.14 -2.59 -0.70
CA MET A 149 2.12 -2.22 0.27
C MET A 149 0.90 -1.60 -0.42
N LEU A 150 1.08 -0.66 -1.35
CA LEU A 150 -0.03 -0.06 -2.10
C LEU A 150 -0.80 -1.10 -2.91
N ARG A 151 -0.09 -1.97 -3.63
CA ARG A 151 -0.70 -3.09 -4.37
C ARG A 151 -1.49 -4.03 -3.44
N ALA A 152 -0.90 -4.40 -2.30
CA ALA A 152 -1.54 -5.25 -1.30
C ALA A 152 -2.80 -4.57 -0.72
N ALA A 153 -2.74 -3.26 -0.46
CA ALA A 153 -3.87 -2.49 0.02
C ALA A 153 -5.04 -2.50 -0.97
N VAL A 154 -4.77 -2.22 -2.25
CA VAL A 154 -5.79 -2.26 -3.31
C VAL A 154 -6.42 -3.67 -3.42
N VAL A 155 -5.61 -4.72 -3.41
CA VAL A 155 -6.08 -6.12 -3.46
C VAL A 155 -6.93 -6.46 -2.23
N ASN A 156 -6.52 -6.06 -1.04
CA ASN A 156 -7.25 -6.37 0.19
C ASN A 156 -8.57 -5.58 0.29
N LEU A 157 -8.58 -4.33 -0.19
CA LEU A 157 -9.80 -3.50 -0.26
C LEU A 157 -10.81 -4.09 -1.24
N THR A 158 -10.36 -4.47 -2.44
CA THR A 158 -11.21 -5.11 -3.45
C THR A 158 -11.72 -6.48 -3.01
N ALA A 159 -10.93 -7.24 -2.25
CA ALA A 159 -11.33 -8.53 -1.72
C ALA A 159 -12.18 -8.45 -0.42
N GLY A 160 -12.32 -7.28 0.18
CA GLY A 160 -13.00 -7.09 1.48
C GLY A 160 -12.35 -7.79 2.68
N ARG A 161 -11.15 -8.38 2.49
CA ARG A 161 -10.41 -9.13 3.51
C ARG A 161 -8.92 -9.09 3.21
N VAL A 162 -8.10 -9.42 4.22
CA VAL A 162 -6.65 -9.55 4.03
C VAL A 162 -6.35 -10.83 3.26
N VAL A 163 -6.05 -10.70 1.96
CA VAL A 163 -5.64 -11.81 1.08
C VAL A 163 -4.13 -11.80 0.87
N GLN A 164 -3.54 -10.60 0.86
CA GLN A 164 -2.14 -10.40 0.54
C GLN A 164 -1.40 -9.64 1.64
N GLY A 165 -0.21 -10.15 1.99
CA GLY A 165 0.75 -9.44 2.82
C GLY A 165 1.43 -8.31 2.06
N GLY A 166 1.80 -7.26 2.78
CA GLY A 166 2.62 -6.16 2.29
C GLY A 166 3.96 -6.00 3.02
N SER A 167 4.29 -6.94 3.92
CA SER A 167 5.56 -6.92 4.65
C SER A 167 6.69 -7.48 3.79
N THR A 168 7.88 -6.89 3.90
CA THR A 168 9.10 -7.31 3.19
C THR A 168 9.89 -8.34 4.01
N LEU A 169 10.86 -9.00 3.37
CA LEU A 169 11.77 -9.93 4.07
C LEU A 169 12.56 -9.22 5.18
N THR A 170 13.06 -8.01 4.94
CA THR A 170 13.80 -7.24 5.95
C THR A 170 12.92 -6.89 7.16
N GLN A 171 11.65 -6.54 6.93
CA GLN A 171 10.69 -6.32 8.01
C GLN A 171 10.43 -7.60 8.82
N GLN A 172 10.37 -8.76 8.14
CA GLN A 172 10.24 -10.04 8.83
C GLN A 172 11.48 -10.37 9.67
N VAL A 173 12.69 -10.06 9.18
CA VAL A 173 13.92 -10.16 9.98
C VAL A 173 13.83 -9.25 11.20
N ALA A 174 13.53 -7.96 11.03
CA ALA A 174 13.43 -7.01 12.12
C ALA A 174 12.43 -7.48 13.20
N LYS A 175 11.26 -7.97 12.76
CA LYS A 175 10.24 -8.53 13.64
C LYS A 175 10.73 -9.74 14.42
N THR A 176 11.44 -10.66 13.76
CA THR A 176 11.86 -11.93 14.37
C THR A 176 13.02 -11.73 15.34
N LEU A 177 13.93 -10.78 15.07
CA LEU A 177 15.13 -10.59 15.89
C LEU A 177 14.91 -9.71 17.12
N PHE A 178 14.11 -8.67 16.98
CA PHE A 178 14.12 -7.56 17.94
C PHE A 178 12.80 -7.37 18.66
N LEU A 179 11.69 -7.95 18.16
CA LEU A 179 10.36 -7.56 18.59
C LEU A 179 9.57 -8.72 19.17
N SER A 180 8.76 -8.40 20.18
CA SER A 180 7.80 -9.34 20.74
C SER A 180 6.58 -9.51 19.83
N ASN A 181 5.80 -10.55 20.07
CA ASN A 181 4.60 -10.86 19.27
C ASN A 181 3.42 -9.88 19.46
N ALA A 182 3.58 -8.81 20.26
CA ALA A 182 2.54 -7.82 20.59
C ALA A 182 2.04 -7.01 19.38
N ARG A 183 0.76 -7.08 19.03
CA ARG A 183 0.20 -6.39 17.85
C ARG A 183 -0.16 -4.92 18.12
N THR A 184 0.84 -4.06 18.32
CA THR A 184 0.65 -2.63 18.61
C THR A 184 1.23 -1.71 17.53
N ILE A 185 0.73 -0.47 17.45
CA ILE A 185 1.29 0.58 16.57
C ILE A 185 2.74 0.87 16.94
N LYS A 186 3.06 0.94 18.24
CA LYS A 186 4.43 1.07 18.77
C LYS A 186 5.35 0.02 18.13
N ARG A 187 4.97 -1.26 18.19
CA ARG A 187 5.77 -2.33 17.59
C ARG A 187 5.96 -2.11 16.10
N LYS A 188 4.92 -1.69 15.37
CA LYS A 188 5.02 -1.50 13.92
C LYS A 188 5.96 -0.34 13.54
N VAL A 189 5.98 0.73 14.33
CA VAL A 189 6.95 1.82 14.15
C VAL A 189 8.37 1.33 14.46
N GLN A 190 8.56 0.58 15.54
CA GLN A 190 9.86 -0.01 15.88
C GLN A 190 10.35 -0.97 14.79
N GLU A 191 9.46 -1.79 14.21
CA GLU A 191 9.75 -2.66 13.08
C GLU A 191 10.27 -1.87 11.88
N LEU A 192 9.64 -0.73 11.56
CA LEU A 192 10.09 0.16 10.49
C LEU A 192 11.50 0.72 10.77
N LEU A 193 11.75 1.23 11.98
CA LEU A 193 13.05 1.79 12.35
C LEU A 193 14.16 0.73 12.29
N LEU A 194 13.90 -0.47 12.81
CA LEU A 194 14.85 -1.59 12.78
C LEU A 194 15.07 -2.13 11.37
N THR A 195 14.05 -2.08 10.51
CA THR A 195 14.18 -2.43 9.09
C THR A 195 15.17 -1.49 8.40
N LEU A 196 15.03 -0.18 8.61
CA LEU A 196 15.95 0.82 8.05
C LEU A 196 17.36 0.65 8.61
N TRP A 197 17.48 0.36 9.91
CA TRP A 197 18.76 0.06 10.53
C TRP A 197 19.42 -1.18 9.90
N LEU A 198 18.67 -2.27 9.68
CA LEU A 198 19.18 -3.49 9.04
C LEU A 198 19.68 -3.22 7.62
N GLU A 199 18.93 -2.49 6.79
CA GLU A 199 19.35 -2.13 5.43
C GLU A 199 20.59 -1.24 5.38
N HIS A 200 20.83 -0.46 6.44
CA HIS A 200 22.00 0.39 6.54
C HIS A 200 23.27 -0.39 6.91
N HIS A 201 23.13 -1.43 7.74
CA HIS A 201 24.27 -2.17 8.30
C HIS A 201 24.57 -3.49 7.57
N PHE A 202 23.59 -4.05 6.86
CA PHE A 202 23.71 -5.34 6.19
C PHE A 202 23.35 -5.22 4.71
N THR A 203 24.10 -5.94 3.88
CA THR A 203 23.75 -6.10 2.47
C THR A 203 22.49 -6.96 2.32
N LYS A 204 21.81 -6.83 1.18
CA LYS A 204 20.65 -7.68 0.85
C LYS A 204 20.93 -9.18 0.96
N ARG A 205 22.14 -9.60 0.61
CA ARG A 205 22.55 -11.02 0.69
C ARG A 205 22.65 -11.47 2.14
N GLU A 206 23.22 -10.65 3.02
CA GLU A 206 23.32 -10.93 4.45
C GLU A 206 21.95 -10.91 5.13
N ILE A 207 21.07 -9.97 4.79
CA ILE A 207 19.70 -9.94 5.31
C ILE A 207 18.95 -11.22 4.94
N LEU A 208 19.07 -11.65 3.68
CA LEU A 208 18.47 -12.91 3.23
C LEU A 208 19.09 -14.13 3.95
N GLU A 209 20.40 -14.14 4.16
CA GLU A 209 21.08 -15.18 4.94
C GLU A 209 20.56 -15.22 6.39
N ILE A 210 20.45 -14.07 7.05
CA ILE A 210 19.90 -13.95 8.41
C ILE A 210 18.47 -14.49 8.44
N TYR A 211 17.64 -14.11 7.48
CA TYR A 211 16.27 -14.60 7.35
C TYR A 211 16.22 -16.12 7.25
N LEU A 212 16.95 -16.70 6.29
CA LEU A 212 16.95 -18.14 6.03
C LEU A 212 17.44 -18.95 7.23
N ASN A 213 18.34 -18.40 8.06
CA ASN A 213 18.84 -19.07 9.26
C ASN A 213 17.95 -18.90 10.50
N ARG A 214 16.99 -17.96 10.48
CA ARG A 214 16.22 -17.58 11.68
C ARG A 214 14.71 -17.60 11.51
N VAL A 215 14.18 -17.81 10.32
CA VAL A 215 12.73 -17.93 10.11
C VAL A 215 12.19 -19.20 10.78
N TYR A 216 11.06 -19.09 11.48
CA TYR A 216 10.35 -20.25 12.02
C TYR A 216 9.55 -20.95 10.92
N LEU A 217 9.80 -22.24 10.72
CA LEU A 217 9.21 -23.02 9.62
C LEU A 217 8.30 -24.15 10.12
N GLY A 218 7.90 -24.11 11.39
CA GLY A 218 6.99 -25.12 11.98
C GLY A 218 7.75 -26.29 12.61
N ALA A 219 7.02 -27.15 13.34
CA ALA A 219 7.58 -28.33 14.01
C ALA A 219 8.81 -28.04 14.91
N GLY A 220 8.87 -26.85 15.52
CA GLY A 220 10.04 -26.42 16.31
C GLY A 220 11.27 -26.02 15.48
N ALA A 221 11.22 -26.12 14.15
CA ALA A 221 12.35 -25.84 13.26
C ALA A 221 12.55 -24.35 13.00
N TRP A 222 13.73 -23.85 13.36
CA TRP A 222 14.16 -22.48 13.12
C TRP A 222 15.32 -22.42 12.13
N GLY A 223 15.02 -21.87 10.95
CA GLY A 223 15.91 -21.80 9.81
C GLY A 223 15.71 -22.96 8.83
N VAL A 224 16.11 -22.72 7.59
CA VAL A 224 15.88 -23.64 6.46
C VAL A 224 16.62 -24.96 6.61
N ASP A 225 17.79 -25.00 7.24
CA ASP A 225 18.53 -26.26 7.46
C ASP A 225 17.83 -27.14 8.51
N ALA A 226 17.36 -26.55 9.61
CA ALA A 226 16.56 -27.27 10.60
C ALA A 226 15.31 -27.87 9.92
N ALA A 227 14.60 -27.05 9.14
CA ALA A 227 13.38 -27.45 8.47
C ALA A 227 13.64 -28.52 7.40
N ALA A 228 14.71 -28.42 6.62
CA ALA A 228 15.05 -29.42 5.61
C ALA A 228 15.32 -30.79 6.26
N ARG A 229 16.04 -30.82 7.39
CA ARG A 229 16.32 -32.05 8.13
C ARG A 229 15.05 -32.62 8.77
N VAL A 230 14.21 -31.75 9.32
CA VAL A 230 12.93 -32.13 9.89
C VAL A 230 12.01 -32.71 8.79
N TYR A 231 11.75 -31.98 7.72
CA TYR A 231 10.72 -32.39 6.75
C TYR A 231 11.19 -33.46 5.75
N PHE A 232 12.49 -33.49 5.43
CA PHE A 232 13.00 -34.30 4.32
C PHE A 232 14.21 -35.16 4.69
N GLY A 233 14.75 -35.03 5.90
CA GLY A 233 15.94 -35.80 6.32
C GLY A 233 17.23 -35.39 5.60
N VAL A 234 17.26 -34.26 4.90
CA VAL A 234 18.42 -33.77 4.14
C VAL A 234 18.90 -32.42 4.66
N SER A 235 20.19 -32.11 4.47
CA SER A 235 20.70 -30.74 4.70
C SER A 235 20.09 -29.76 3.69
N ALA A 236 19.89 -28.51 4.10
CA ALA A 236 19.46 -27.44 3.20
C ALA A 236 20.43 -27.18 2.03
N ARG A 237 21.68 -27.65 2.12
CA ARG A 237 22.65 -27.63 1.00
C ARG A 237 22.21 -28.50 -0.19
N HIS A 238 21.38 -29.52 0.04
CA HIS A 238 21.04 -30.54 -0.93
C HIS A 238 19.53 -30.61 -1.23
N VAL A 239 18.76 -29.57 -0.89
CA VAL A 239 17.32 -29.58 -1.18
C VAL A 239 17.05 -29.48 -2.67
N THR A 240 16.09 -30.26 -3.14
CA THR A 240 15.60 -30.19 -4.52
C THR A 240 14.74 -28.95 -4.73
N LEU A 241 14.44 -28.60 -5.99
CA LEU A 241 13.53 -27.50 -6.31
C LEU A 241 12.15 -27.68 -5.66
N ALA A 242 11.60 -28.90 -5.67
CA ALA A 242 10.31 -29.19 -5.05
C ALA A 242 10.35 -28.98 -3.52
N GLN A 243 11.41 -29.46 -2.86
CA GLN A 243 11.60 -29.25 -1.42
C GLN A 243 11.81 -27.77 -1.09
N ALA A 244 12.56 -27.04 -1.92
CA ALA A 244 12.74 -25.59 -1.79
C ALA A 244 11.41 -24.82 -1.90
N ALA A 245 10.53 -25.21 -2.83
CA ALA A 245 9.20 -24.61 -2.97
C ALA A 245 8.33 -24.85 -1.73
N VAL A 246 8.37 -26.05 -1.15
CA VAL A 246 7.68 -26.35 0.10
C VAL A 246 8.23 -25.48 1.23
N LEU A 247 9.55 -25.45 1.42
CA LEU A 247 10.20 -24.66 2.48
C LEU A 247 9.87 -23.15 2.34
N ALA A 248 9.82 -22.64 1.12
CA ALA A 248 9.46 -21.24 0.85
C ALA A 248 7.99 -20.92 1.17
N GLY A 249 7.09 -21.90 1.14
CA GLY A 249 5.67 -21.71 1.47
C GLY A 249 5.35 -21.77 2.96
N LEU A 250 6.21 -22.38 3.77
CA LEU A 250 5.99 -22.60 5.20
C LEU A 250 5.83 -21.32 6.04
N PRO A 251 6.60 -20.23 5.85
CA PRO A 251 6.51 -19.05 6.73
C PRO A 251 5.10 -18.45 6.81
N ARG A 252 4.32 -18.53 5.72
CA ARG A 252 2.95 -18.00 5.65
C ARG A 252 1.99 -18.69 6.62
N ALA A 253 2.15 -19.99 6.83
CA ALA A 253 1.33 -20.76 7.76
C ALA A 253 2.06 -22.01 8.27
N PRO A 254 3.05 -21.85 9.18
CA PRO A 254 3.98 -22.92 9.54
C PRO A 254 3.30 -24.16 10.12
N SER A 255 2.17 -23.99 10.82
CA SER A 255 1.39 -25.09 11.39
C SER A 255 0.40 -25.72 10.40
N ARG A 256 -0.07 -24.97 9.39
CA ARG A 256 -1.08 -25.46 8.42
C ARG A 256 -0.46 -26.09 7.18
N PHE A 257 0.76 -25.71 6.83
CA PHE A 257 1.48 -26.23 5.67
C PHE A 257 2.59 -27.21 6.07
N ASN A 258 2.61 -27.64 7.33
CA ASN A 258 3.57 -28.61 7.83
C ASN A 258 3.35 -29.97 7.13
N PRO A 259 4.30 -30.46 6.31
CA PRO A 259 4.13 -31.68 5.52
C PRO A 259 4.19 -32.98 6.35
N ARG A 260 4.49 -32.89 7.66
CA ARG A 260 4.47 -34.05 8.57
C ARG A 260 3.07 -34.36 9.13
N VAL A 261 2.08 -33.48 8.93
CA VAL A 261 0.73 -33.59 9.50
C VAL A 261 -0.33 -33.65 8.42
#